data_AF-A0A960NKF2-F1
#
_entry.id   AF-A0A960NKF2-F1
#
_cell.length_a   1.000
_cell.length_b   1.000
_cell.length_c   1.000
_cell.angle_alpha   90.00
_cell.angle_beta   90.00
_cell.angle_gamma   90.00
#
_symmetry.space_group_name_H-M   'P 1'
#
loop_
_entity.id
_entity.type
_entity.pdbx_description
1 polymer ?
#
loop_
_entity_poly.entity_id
_entity_poly.type
_entity_poly.pdbx_seq_one_letter_code
_entity_poly.pdbx_strand_id
1 'polypeptide(L)'
;GTAVVRIANGHPMMSRITGMGCTATAMIGAFLAVNPNPFAASVHAMILLGLAGELAAQGVEGPGSFRVAILDELYNIKPQDILSGWKAEIVGG
;
A
#
# COMPACT_ATOMS: atom_id res chain seq x y z
N GLY A 1 22.08 -4.24 -2.10
CA GLY A 1 21.11 -5.08 -1.36
C GLY A 1 21.08 -6.43 -2.02
N THR A 2 20.81 -7.49 -1.27
CA THR A 2 20.80 -8.89 -1.75
C THR A 2 19.45 -9.32 -2.34
N ALA A 3 18.46 -8.41 -2.35
CA ALA A 3 17.15 -8.62 -2.96
C ALA A 3 16.53 -7.27 -3.34
N VAL A 4 15.81 -7.24 -4.45
CA VAL A 4 15.02 -6.12 -4.95
C VAL A 4 13.62 -6.64 -5.27
N VAL A 5 12.61 -6.02 -4.68
CA VAL A 5 11.19 -6.33 -4.94
C VAL A 5 10.56 -5.16 -5.66
N ARG A 6 9.89 -5.44 -6.77
CA ARG A 6 9.03 -4.50 -7.47
C ARG A 6 7.59 -4.71 -6.99
N ILE A 7 6.93 -3.63 -6.59
CA ILE A 7 5.52 -3.62 -6.18
C ILE A 7 4.75 -2.86 -7.25
N ALA A 8 3.78 -3.52 -7.86
CA ALA A 8 2.93 -2.96 -8.90
C ALA A 8 1.55 -2.55 -8.37
N ASN A 9 1.28 -2.73 -7.07
CA ASN A 9 0.06 -2.23 -6.45
C ASN A 9 0.02 -0.69 -6.43
N GLY A 10 -1.16 -0.12 -6.63
CA GLY A 10 -1.43 1.31 -6.44
C GLY A 10 -2.33 1.92 -7.52
N HIS A 11 -2.67 3.20 -7.35
CA HIS A 11 -3.51 3.93 -8.30
C HIS A 11 -3.01 5.36 -8.54
N PRO A 12 -3.09 5.90 -9.78
CA PRO A 12 -2.61 7.26 -10.09
C PRO A 12 -3.21 8.37 -9.19
N MET A 13 -4.44 8.20 -8.69
CA MET A 13 -5.04 9.16 -7.76
C MET A 13 -4.28 9.31 -6.44
N MET A 14 -3.48 8.31 -6.02
CA MET A 14 -2.62 8.44 -4.84
C MET A 14 -1.63 9.61 -4.97
N SER A 15 -1.12 9.89 -6.17
CA SER A 15 -0.23 11.03 -6.42
C SER A 15 -0.93 12.40 -6.29
N ARG A 16 -2.26 12.43 -6.23
CA ARG A 16 -3.08 13.65 -6.15
C ARG A 16 -3.51 13.98 -4.71
N ILE A 17 -3.18 13.11 -3.74
CA ILE A 17 -3.42 13.35 -2.32
C ILE A 17 -2.11 13.81 -1.67
N THR A 18 -2.12 14.98 -1.04
CA THR A 18 -0.98 15.43 -0.23
C THR A 18 -0.74 14.52 0.96
N GLY A 19 0.53 14.24 1.27
CA GLY A 19 0.91 13.43 2.42
C GLY A 19 0.95 11.92 2.19
N MET A 20 0.66 11.41 0.98
CA MET A 20 0.71 9.95 0.73
C MET A 20 2.09 9.33 0.98
N GLY A 21 3.18 10.06 0.71
CA GLY A 21 4.53 9.62 1.09
C GLY A 21 4.73 9.56 2.60
N CYS A 22 4.17 10.51 3.35
CA CYS A 22 4.21 10.49 4.82
C CYS A 22 3.42 9.31 5.38
N THR A 23 2.24 9.02 4.80
CA THR A 23 1.43 7.84 5.14
C THR A 23 2.21 6.55 4.89
N ALA A 24 2.90 6.43 3.75
CA ALA A 24 3.75 5.29 3.45
C ALA A 24 4.82 5.08 4.53
N THR A 25 5.56 6.12 4.89
CA THR A 25 6.57 6.05 5.96
C THR A 25 5.96 5.66 7.32
N ALA A 26 4.81 6.22 7.68
CA ALA A 26 4.12 5.89 8.92
C ALA A 26 3.68 4.42 8.95
N MET A 27 3.15 3.89 7.84
CA MET A 27 2.78 2.49 7.71
C MET A 27 4.00 1.57 7.80
N ILE A 28 5.11 1.90 7.15
CA ILE A 28 6.35 1.14 7.31
C ILE A 28 6.77 1.07 8.78
N GLY A 29 6.69 2.19 9.51
CA GLY A 29 6.93 2.23 10.96
C GLY A 29 6.00 1.30 11.76
N ALA A 30 4.71 1.30 11.45
CA ALA A 30 3.74 0.41 12.10
C ALA A 30 4.05 -1.08 11.83
N PHE A 31 4.44 -1.42 10.60
CA PHE A 31 4.83 -2.79 10.24
C PHE A 31 6.14 -3.19 10.90
N LEU A 32 7.12 -2.29 10.99
CA LEU A 32 8.39 -2.53 11.70
C LEU A 32 8.18 -2.85 13.19
N ALA A 33 7.14 -2.28 13.82
CA ALA A 33 6.85 -2.54 15.23
C ALA A 33 6.49 -4.01 15.51
N VAL A 34 6.02 -4.75 14.51
CA VAL A 34 5.60 -6.15 14.62
C VAL A 34 6.37 -7.12 13.71
N ASN A 35 7.24 -6.61 12.85
CA ASN A 35 8.06 -7.40 11.93
C ASN A 35 9.54 -6.99 12.04
N PRO A 36 10.41 -7.88 12.58
CA PRO A 36 11.82 -7.55 12.82
C PRO A 36 12.66 -7.45 11.54
N ASN A 37 12.14 -7.87 10.38
CA ASN A 37 12.83 -7.75 9.10
C ASN A 37 12.43 -6.44 8.40
N PRO A 38 13.31 -5.42 8.31
CA PRO A 38 12.93 -4.13 7.75
C PRO A 38 12.56 -4.15 6.27
N PHE A 39 13.21 -5.04 5.49
CA PHE A 39 12.90 -5.23 4.09
C PHE A 39 11.50 -5.79 3.91
N ALA A 40 11.17 -6.89 4.60
CA ALA A 40 9.86 -7.51 4.55
C ALA A 40 8.76 -6.57 5.10
N ALA A 41 9.02 -5.87 6.20
CA ALA A 41 8.09 -4.89 6.78
C ALA A 41 7.75 -3.78 5.77
N SER A 42 8.78 -3.26 5.08
CA SER A 42 8.61 -2.23 4.06
C SER A 42 7.81 -2.74 2.87
N VAL A 43 8.13 -3.95 2.38
CA VAL A 43 7.39 -4.58 1.27
C VAL A 43 5.92 -4.78 1.62
N HIS A 44 5.62 -5.35 2.79
CA HIS A 44 4.24 -5.61 3.21
C HIS A 44 3.43 -4.32 3.40
N ALA A 45 4.02 -3.29 4.02
CA ALA A 45 3.37 -1.99 4.19
C ALA A 45 3.03 -1.35 2.83
N MET A 46 3.94 -1.41 1.87
CA MET A 46 3.74 -0.84 0.54
C MET A 46 2.72 -1.63 -0.30
N ILE A 47 2.69 -2.96 -0.19
CA ILE A 47 1.64 -3.79 -0.79
C ILE A 47 0.27 -3.40 -0.23
N LEU A 48 0.14 -3.30 1.10
CA LEU A 48 -1.12 -2.95 1.76
C LEU A 48 -1.61 -1.57 1.32
N LEU A 49 -0.74 -0.56 1.35
CA LEU A 49 -1.08 0.81 0.94
C LEU A 49 -1.45 0.89 -0.53
N GLY A 50 -0.70 0.21 -1.40
CA GLY A 50 -0.99 0.17 -2.83
C GLY A 50 -2.32 -0.51 -3.12
N LEU A 51 -2.59 -1.66 -2.48
CA LEU A 51 -3.84 -2.39 -2.66
C LEU A 51 -5.04 -1.58 -2.18
N ALA A 52 -4.96 -0.96 -1.00
CA ALA A 52 -6.00 -0.06 -0.53
C ALA A 52 -6.27 1.09 -1.51
N GLY A 53 -5.22 1.62 -2.15
CA GLY A 53 -5.35 2.63 -3.21
C GLY A 53 -6.03 2.11 -4.48
N GLU A 54 -5.87 0.84 -4.84
CA GLU A 54 -6.59 0.23 -5.97
C GLU A 54 -8.07 0.03 -5.66
N LEU A 55 -8.37 -0.51 -4.47
CA LEU A 55 -9.75 -0.76 -4.04
C LEU A 55 -10.52 0.56 -3.91
N ALA A 56 -9.90 1.58 -3.31
CA ALA A 56 -10.52 2.89 -3.10
C ALA A 56 -10.85 3.59 -4.42
N ALA A 57 -10.15 3.26 -5.50
CA ALA A 57 -10.37 3.86 -6.81
C ALA A 57 -11.62 3.32 -7.53
N GLN A 58 -12.18 2.17 -7.11
CA GLN A 58 -13.26 1.51 -7.85
C GLN A 58 -14.62 2.22 -7.78
N GLY A 59 -14.79 3.18 -6.87
CA GLY A 59 -16.07 3.86 -6.64
C GLY A 59 -15.98 5.38 -6.53
N VAL A 60 -14.87 5.99 -6.96
CA VAL A 60 -14.65 7.43 -6.79
C VAL A 60 -14.16 8.10 -8.07
N GLU A 61 -14.63 9.32 -8.31
CA GLU A 61 -14.35 10.08 -9.54
C GLU A 61 -13.35 11.23 -9.33
N GLY A 62 -12.91 11.47 -8.09
CA GLY A 62 -12.05 12.61 -7.79
C GLY A 62 -11.16 12.42 -6.56
N PRO A 63 -10.10 13.23 -6.43
CA PRO A 63 -9.11 13.09 -5.36
C PRO A 63 -9.67 13.38 -3.95
N GLY A 64 -10.72 14.20 -3.86
CA GLY A 64 -11.40 14.50 -2.59
C GLY A 64 -12.10 13.27 -2.01
N SER A 65 -12.92 12.59 -2.82
CA SER A 65 -13.59 11.34 -2.42
C SER A 65 -12.60 10.19 -2.29
N PHE A 66 -11.59 10.12 -3.17
CA PHE A 66 -10.52 9.12 -3.07
C PHE A 66 -9.75 9.20 -1.74
N ARG A 67 -9.52 10.42 -1.20
CA ARG A 67 -8.86 10.60 0.10
C ARG A 67 -9.64 9.97 1.26
N VAL A 68 -10.97 10.03 1.21
CA VAL A 68 -11.81 9.40 2.23
C VAL A 68 -11.83 7.89 1.99
N ALA A 69 -12.09 7.48 0.75
CA ALA A 69 -12.18 6.06 0.39
C ALA A 69 -10.91 5.27 0.73
N ILE A 70 -9.70 5.81 0.50
CA ILE A 70 -8.46 5.08 0.84
C ILE A 70 -8.30 4.85 2.35
N LEU A 71 -8.79 5.75 3.19
CA LEU A 71 -8.79 5.55 4.64
C LEU A 71 -9.78 4.46 5.04
N ASP A 72 -10.97 4.47 4.43
CA ASP A 72 -11.99 3.44 4.65
C ASP A 72 -11.51 2.07 4.17
N GLU A 73 -10.84 1.99 3.02
CA GLU A 73 -10.25 0.74 2.53
C GLU A 73 -9.13 0.26 3.45
N LEU A 74 -8.22 1.13 3.90
CA LEU A 74 -7.17 0.75 4.86
C LEU A 74 -7.75 0.18 6.17
N TYR A 75 -8.92 0.66 6.60
CA TYR A 75 -9.63 0.14 7.76
C TYR A 75 -10.32 -1.20 7.49
N ASN A 76 -10.94 -1.35 6.32
CA ASN A 76 -11.79 -2.50 6.00
C ASN A 76 -11.06 -3.69 5.35
N ILE A 77 -9.83 -3.49 4.86
CA ILE A 77 -9.10 -4.50 4.12
C ILE A 77 -8.89 -5.77 4.95
N LYS A 78 -9.09 -6.93 4.30
CA LYS A 78 -9.02 -8.23 4.95
C LYS A 78 -7.86 -9.05 4.41
N PRO A 79 -7.42 -10.10 5.15
CA PRO A 79 -6.38 -11.00 4.66
C PRO A 79 -6.70 -11.59 3.28
N GLN A 80 -7.97 -11.88 2.97
CA GLN A 80 -8.35 -12.42 1.67
C GLN A 80 -8.11 -11.44 0.51
N ASP A 81 -8.32 -10.14 0.74
CA ASP A 81 -8.07 -9.11 -0.27
C ASP A 81 -6.57 -9.02 -0.58
N ILE A 82 -5.72 -9.12 0.45
CA ILE A 82 -4.26 -9.13 0.30
C ILE A 82 -3.80 -10.36 -0.48
N LEU A 83 -4.28 -11.55 -0.09
CA LEU A 83 -3.90 -12.82 -0.74
C LEU A 83 -4.29 -12.88 -2.21
N SER A 84 -5.40 -12.25 -2.60
CA SER A 84 -5.89 -12.22 -3.98
C SER A 84 -5.40 -11.02 -4.79
N GLY A 85 -5.04 -9.92 -4.13
CA GLY A 85 -4.74 -8.63 -4.76
C GLY A 85 -3.28 -8.18 -4.72
N TRP A 86 -2.38 -8.89 -4.02
CA TRP A 86 -0.97 -8.50 -3.99
C TRP A 86 -0.30 -8.65 -5.37
N LYS A 87 0.49 -7.65 -5.74
CA LYS A 87 1.24 -7.59 -7.01
C LYS A 87 2.68 -7.22 -6.72
N ALA A 88 3.45 -8.18 -6.22
CA ALA A 88 4.87 -8.01 -5.94
C ALA A 88 5.71 -9.14 -6.53
N GLU A 89 6.87 -8.78 -7.08
CA GLU A 89 7.80 -9.71 -7.74
C GLU A 89 9.25 -9.40 -7.34
N ILE A 90 10.07 -10.44 -7.16
CA ILE A 90 11.51 -10.27 -6.94
C ILE A 90 12.16 -10.04 -8.31
N VAL A 91 12.81 -8.89 -8.49
CA VAL A 91 13.39 -8.47 -9.78
C VAL A 91 14.92 -8.44 -9.78
N GLY A 92 15.55 -8.77 -8.67
CA GLY A 92 17.01 -8.86 -8.57
C GLY A 92 17.46 -9.29 -7.18
N GLY A 93 18.67 -9.85 -7.11
CA GLY A 93 19.33 -10.31 -5.90
C GLY A 93 20.74 -10.77 -6.19
#